data_AF-A0A2V8W984-F1
#
_entry.id   AF-A0A2V8W984-F1
#
_cell.length_a   1.000
_cell.length_b   1.000
_cell.length_c   1.000
_cell.angle_alpha   90.00
_cell.angle_beta   90.00
_cell.angle_gamma   90.00
#
_symmetry.space_group_name_H-M   'P 1'
#
loop_
_entity.id
_entity.type
_entity.pdbx_description
1 polymer ?
#
loop_
_entity_poly.entity_id
_entity_poly.type
_entity_poly.pdbx_seq_one_letter_code
_entity_poly.pdbx_strand_id
1 'polypeptide(L)'
;MLSLTIGEAREESMPVFDPEQRRRLHRYSSDHRMWFQDWLLNPVSKALLGILPSRLSNLYAEIQEFEDLLGGNLGEAITVEERHLPLLKRVLLYQKLHQAEKQEELRYKSANQEIRKKIDALTESVDQMMAQEWFINARELSMPSITEFLTLQAAYEVLPVAIGSISSKYDEKFRILQSQADFLPRLHECRIESWLRGTDISVAFIDIDDFKTFNTKYTESIVDGGLLPQLMQTLESHVYAHGWAYRFGGDEYI
;
A
#
# COMPACT_ATOMS: atom_id res chain seq x y z
N MET A 1 -14.17 -23.43 50.36
CA MET A 1 -13.02 -23.75 49.51
C MET A 1 -13.47 -23.62 48.07
N LEU A 2 -13.28 -22.46 47.47
CA LEU A 2 -13.48 -22.24 46.04
C LEU A 2 -12.08 -22.33 45.42
N SER A 3 -11.81 -23.42 44.70
CA SER A 3 -10.62 -23.52 43.87
C SER A 3 -10.82 -22.59 42.68
N LEU A 4 -10.03 -21.52 42.66
CA LEU A 4 -9.77 -20.73 41.47
C LEU A 4 -8.98 -21.62 40.50
N THR A 5 -9.65 -22.13 39.47
CA THR A 5 -8.98 -22.68 38.29
C THR A 5 -8.29 -21.52 37.59
N ILE A 6 -6.97 -21.50 37.70
CA ILE A 6 -6.06 -20.66 36.94
C ILE A 6 -6.43 -20.85 35.47
N GLY A 7 -6.74 -19.75 34.78
CA GLY A 7 -7.03 -19.76 33.35
C GLY A 7 -5.89 -20.44 32.61
N GLU A 8 -6.24 -21.46 31.84
CA GLU A 8 -5.36 -22.07 30.86
C GLU A 8 -4.77 -20.93 30.01
N ALA A 9 -3.44 -20.84 29.98
CA ALA A 9 -2.76 -20.03 28.99
C ALA A 9 -3.26 -20.50 27.63
N ARG A 10 -3.90 -19.63 26.86
CA ARG A 10 -4.20 -19.92 25.45
C ARG A 10 -2.84 -20.24 24.81
N GLU A 11 -2.63 -21.48 24.41
CA GLU A 11 -1.60 -21.80 23.43
C GLU A 11 -1.98 -21.00 22.18
N GLU A 12 -1.34 -19.85 21.98
CA GLU A 12 -1.43 -19.14 20.71
C GLU A 12 -0.88 -20.08 19.65
N SER A 13 -1.78 -20.69 18.87
CA SER A 13 -1.41 -21.74 17.93
C SER A 13 -0.45 -21.15 16.90
N MET A 14 0.81 -21.57 16.95
CA MET A 14 1.81 -21.19 15.96
C MET A 14 1.29 -21.57 14.57
N PRO A 15 1.31 -20.65 13.59
CA PRO A 15 0.78 -20.96 12.28
C PRO A 15 1.63 -22.01 11.58
N VAL A 16 0.94 -23.00 11.01
CA VAL A 16 1.53 -24.04 10.18
C VAL A 16 1.14 -23.77 8.73
N PHE A 17 2.14 -23.68 7.87
CA PHE A 17 1.96 -23.46 6.44
C PHE A 17 2.32 -24.73 5.68
N ASP A 18 1.45 -25.15 4.78
CA ASP A 18 1.70 -26.29 3.90
C ASP A 18 2.86 -26.00 2.90
N PRO A 19 3.37 -27.01 2.17
CA PRO A 19 4.48 -26.80 1.24
C PRO A 19 4.21 -25.78 0.13
N GLU A 20 2.96 -25.62 -0.32
CA GLU A 20 2.61 -24.64 -1.34
C GLU A 20 2.62 -23.22 -0.75
N GLN A 21 1.99 -23.05 0.41
CA GLN A 21 2.00 -21.81 1.18
C GLN A 21 3.43 -21.39 1.53
N ARG A 22 4.29 -22.32 1.98
CA ARG A 22 5.71 -22.06 2.24
C ARG A 22 6.44 -21.50 1.02
N ARG A 23 6.26 -22.10 -0.16
CA ARG A 23 6.86 -21.59 -1.41
C ARG A 23 6.39 -20.18 -1.76
N ARG A 24 5.11 -19.88 -1.52
CA ARG A 24 4.57 -18.53 -1.71
C ARG A 24 5.18 -17.55 -0.72
N LEU A 25 5.22 -17.90 0.57
CA LEU A 25 5.81 -17.08 1.62
C LEU A 25 7.30 -16.81 1.37
N HIS A 26 8.08 -17.80 0.94
CA HIS A 26 9.48 -17.60 0.57
C HIS A 26 9.63 -16.56 -0.54
N ARG A 27 8.80 -16.64 -1.60
CA ARG A 27 8.79 -15.63 -2.66
C ARG A 27 8.42 -14.25 -2.13
N TYR A 28 7.38 -14.15 -1.30
CA TYR A 28 6.95 -12.87 -0.71
C TYR A 28 8.03 -12.28 0.19
N SER A 29 8.76 -13.13 0.93
CA SER A 29 9.89 -12.71 1.76
C SER A 29 11.04 -12.18 0.90
N SER A 30 11.36 -12.86 -0.20
CA SER A 30 12.35 -12.37 -1.18
C SER A 30 11.94 -11.03 -1.79
N ASP A 31 10.67 -10.87 -2.19
CA ASP A 31 10.15 -9.60 -2.73
C ASP A 31 10.29 -8.47 -1.69
N HIS A 32 9.98 -8.75 -0.43
CA HIS A 32 10.11 -7.79 0.67
C HIS A 32 11.58 -7.45 0.98
N ARG A 33 12.49 -8.44 0.99
CA ARG A 33 13.93 -8.22 1.17
C ARG A 33 14.50 -7.36 0.05
N MET A 34 14.16 -7.65 -1.20
CA MET A 34 14.58 -6.84 -2.35
C MET A 34 14.10 -5.39 -2.19
N TRP A 35 12.84 -5.17 -1.83
CA TRP A 35 12.35 -3.83 -1.54
C TRP A 35 13.17 -3.15 -0.43
N PHE A 36 13.41 -3.81 0.70
CA PHE A 36 14.20 -3.25 1.80
C PHE A 36 15.61 -2.88 1.34
N GLN A 37 16.23 -3.74 0.56
CA GLN A 37 17.56 -3.54 0.01
C GLN A 37 17.59 -2.31 -0.91
N ASP A 38 16.66 -2.23 -1.86
CA ASP A 38 16.65 -1.20 -2.91
C ASP A 38 16.16 0.17 -2.43
N TRP A 39 15.23 0.19 -1.46
CA TRP A 39 14.62 1.43 -0.97
C TRP A 39 15.24 1.97 0.31
N LEU A 40 15.98 1.14 1.07
CA LEU A 40 16.54 1.57 2.35
C LEU A 40 18.04 1.27 2.48
N LEU A 41 18.45 0.01 2.35
CA LEU A 41 19.84 -0.38 2.60
C LEU A 41 20.81 0.26 1.59
N ASN A 42 20.55 0.09 0.29
CA ASN A 42 21.40 0.61 -0.77
C ASN A 42 21.41 2.15 -0.79
N PRO A 43 20.27 2.87 -0.67
CA PRO A 43 20.27 4.33 -0.60
C PRO A 43 21.05 4.89 0.58
N VAL A 44 20.87 4.33 1.79
CA VAL A 44 21.61 4.77 2.98
C VAL A 44 23.10 4.47 2.84
N SER A 45 23.46 3.27 2.37
CA SER A 45 24.85 2.91 2.09
C SER A 45 25.50 3.86 1.09
N LYS A 46 24.79 4.19 0.00
CA LYS A 46 25.27 5.13 -1.03
C LYS A 46 25.50 6.52 -0.45
N ALA A 47 24.54 7.05 0.31
CA ALA A 47 24.61 8.39 0.91
C ALA A 47 25.73 8.50 1.96
N LEU A 48 25.99 7.43 2.71
CA LEU A 48 26.96 7.39 3.80
C LEU A 48 28.27 6.70 3.41
N LEU A 49 28.58 6.59 2.12
CA LEU A 49 29.83 6.04 1.59
C LEU A 49 30.16 4.63 2.14
N GLY A 50 29.14 3.78 2.27
CA GLY A 50 29.26 2.41 2.75
C GLY A 50 29.12 2.24 4.26
N ILE A 51 28.99 3.32 5.03
CA ILE A 51 28.77 3.24 6.48
C ILE A 51 27.29 2.91 6.74
N LEU A 52 27.05 1.71 7.28
CA LEU A 52 25.70 1.24 7.61
C LEU A 52 25.41 1.37 9.12
N PRO A 53 24.31 2.05 9.50
CA PRO A 53 23.82 2.04 10.87
C PRO A 53 23.49 0.62 11.35
N SER A 54 23.85 0.29 12.59
CA SER A 54 23.63 -1.05 13.18
C SER A 54 22.18 -1.49 13.15
N ARG A 55 21.23 -0.57 13.35
CA ARG A 55 19.79 -0.85 13.25
C ARG A 55 19.40 -1.39 11.87
N LEU A 56 19.95 -0.82 10.79
CA LEU A 56 19.65 -1.27 9.42
C LEU A 56 20.32 -2.60 9.10
N SER A 57 21.59 -2.78 9.48
CA SER A 57 22.29 -4.03 9.23
C SER A 57 21.66 -5.20 10.00
N ASN A 58 21.25 -4.97 11.25
CA ASN A 58 20.60 -6.00 12.07
C ASN A 58 19.23 -6.37 11.50
N LEU A 59 18.40 -5.38 11.15
CA LEU A 59 17.09 -5.63 10.56
C LEU A 59 17.19 -6.35 9.20
N TYR A 60 18.17 -5.97 8.37
CA TYR A 60 18.43 -6.69 7.11
C TYR A 60 18.82 -8.16 7.37
N ALA A 61 19.68 -8.41 8.36
CA ALA A 61 20.07 -9.76 8.73
C ALA A 61 18.86 -10.58 9.25
N GLU A 62 17.98 -9.98 10.05
CA GLU A 62 16.74 -10.62 10.51
C GLU A 62 15.78 -10.95 9.35
N ILE A 63 15.63 -10.05 8.38
CA ILE A 63 14.84 -10.29 7.16
C ILE A 63 15.44 -11.44 6.34
N GLN A 64 16.77 -11.46 6.20
CA GLN A 64 17.47 -12.51 5.45
C GLN A 64 17.37 -13.87 6.15
N GLU A 65 17.56 -13.93 7.47
CA GLU A 65 17.38 -15.15 8.26
C GLU A 65 15.96 -15.71 8.10
N PHE A 66 14.96 -14.84 8.11
CA PHE A 66 13.57 -15.23 7.91
C PHE A 66 13.28 -15.75 6.50
N GLU A 67 13.84 -15.12 5.46
CA GLU A 67 13.76 -15.63 4.08
C GLU A 67 14.41 -17.01 3.97
N ASP A 68 15.61 -17.19 4.52
CA ASP A 68 16.34 -18.46 4.49
C ASP A 68 15.56 -19.57 5.23
N LEU A 69 14.94 -19.25 6.37
CA LEU A 69 14.05 -20.16 7.10
C LEU A 69 12.90 -20.67 6.20
N LEU A 70 12.22 -19.76 5.51
CA LEU A 70 11.16 -20.11 4.57
C LEU A 70 11.70 -20.87 3.35
N GLY A 71 12.91 -20.51 2.89
CA GLY A 71 13.61 -21.05 1.73
C GLY A 71 14.27 -22.41 1.92
N GLY A 72 14.23 -22.99 3.13
CA GLY A 72 14.72 -24.34 3.44
C GLY A 72 14.01 -25.47 2.65
N ASN A 73 13.63 -26.57 3.31
CA ASN A 73 13.01 -27.69 2.59
C ASN A 73 11.59 -27.35 2.08
N LEU A 74 11.50 -26.76 0.87
CA LEU A 74 10.25 -26.30 0.23
C LEU A 74 9.23 -27.42 -0.08
N GLY A 75 9.62 -28.69 0.12
CA GLY A 75 8.73 -29.84 0.05
C GLY A 75 7.95 -30.11 1.35
N GLU A 76 8.33 -29.46 2.45
CA GLU A 76 7.78 -29.72 3.78
C GLU A 76 7.01 -28.52 4.33
N ALA A 77 5.99 -28.82 5.12
CA ALA A 77 5.27 -27.81 5.89
C ALA A 77 6.22 -27.12 6.89
N ILE A 78 5.91 -25.88 7.24
CA ILE A 78 6.68 -25.11 8.21
C ILE A 78 5.77 -24.54 9.29
N THR A 79 6.22 -24.66 10.54
CA THR A 79 5.62 -23.93 11.66
C THR A 79 6.45 -22.67 11.90
N VAL A 80 5.81 -21.50 11.88
CA VAL A 80 6.50 -20.23 12.11
C VAL A 80 6.42 -19.89 13.60
N GLU A 81 7.58 -19.70 14.22
CA GLU A 81 7.68 -19.34 15.64
C GLU A 81 7.19 -17.92 15.93
N GLU A 82 6.72 -17.71 17.15
CA GLU A 82 6.14 -16.43 17.60
C GLU A 82 7.07 -15.23 17.33
N ARG A 83 8.39 -15.42 17.54
CA ARG A 83 9.41 -14.41 17.28
C ARG A 83 9.46 -13.92 15.82
N HIS A 84 9.01 -14.72 14.87
CA HIS A 84 9.00 -14.38 13.45
C HIS A 84 7.65 -13.85 12.96
N LEU A 85 6.60 -13.89 13.79
CA LEU A 85 5.27 -13.41 13.40
C LEU A 85 5.24 -11.92 12.98
N PRO A 86 5.99 -11.01 13.62
CA PRO A 86 6.03 -9.61 13.16
C PRO A 86 6.59 -9.47 11.74
N LEU A 87 7.64 -10.22 11.39
CA LEU A 87 8.22 -10.25 10.04
C LEU A 87 7.25 -10.88 9.04
N LEU A 88 6.64 -12.01 9.40
CA LEU A 88 5.63 -12.66 8.56
C LEU A 88 4.45 -11.73 8.27
N LYS A 89 3.92 -11.06 9.30
CA LYS A 89 2.85 -10.06 9.16
C LYS A 89 3.28 -8.94 8.22
N ARG A 90 4.50 -8.42 8.37
CA ARG A 90 5.04 -7.38 7.49
C ARG A 90 5.15 -7.84 6.03
N VAL A 91 5.63 -9.05 5.79
CA VAL A 91 5.74 -9.66 4.45
C VAL A 91 4.37 -9.78 3.79
N LEU A 92 3.35 -10.25 4.52
CA LEU A 92 1.99 -10.36 3.99
C LEU A 92 1.36 -9.00 3.71
N LEU A 93 1.55 -8.00 4.57
CA LEU A 93 1.07 -6.63 4.35
C LEU A 93 1.73 -6.01 3.12
N TYR A 94 3.05 -6.14 2.99
CA TYR A 94 3.78 -5.71 1.81
C TYR A 94 3.23 -6.37 0.54
N GLN A 95 3.01 -7.70 0.59
CA GLN A 95 2.53 -8.43 -0.57
C GLN A 95 1.09 -8.06 -0.94
N LYS A 96 0.22 -7.83 0.04
CA LYS A 96 -1.16 -7.40 -0.20
C LYS A 96 -1.19 -6.06 -0.92
N LEU A 97 -0.36 -5.11 -0.50
CA LEU A 97 -0.21 -3.81 -1.15
C LEU A 97 0.33 -3.96 -2.58
N HIS A 98 1.42 -4.70 -2.75
CA HIS A 98 2.04 -4.89 -4.07
C HIS A 98 1.10 -5.60 -5.06
N GLN A 99 0.32 -6.57 -4.58
CA GLN A 99 -0.68 -7.24 -5.41
C GLN A 99 -1.83 -6.31 -5.79
N ALA A 100 -2.31 -5.46 -4.89
CA ALA A 100 -3.37 -4.50 -5.20
C ALA A 100 -2.95 -3.54 -6.33
N GLU A 101 -1.73 -2.99 -6.26
CA GLU A 101 -1.17 -2.12 -7.30
C GLU A 101 -1.08 -2.83 -8.66
N LYS A 102 -0.57 -4.07 -8.67
CA LYS A 102 -0.45 -4.89 -9.88
C LYS A 102 -1.81 -5.28 -10.46
N GLN A 103 -2.79 -5.60 -9.61
CA GLN A 103 -4.15 -5.94 -10.04
C GLN A 103 -4.81 -4.75 -10.73
N GLU A 104 -4.67 -3.55 -10.18
CA GLU A 104 -5.18 -2.33 -10.78
C GLU A 104 -4.56 -2.10 -12.17
N GLU A 105 -3.24 -2.18 -12.29
CA GLU A 105 -2.54 -2.06 -13.57
C GLU A 105 -3.02 -3.08 -14.62
N LEU A 106 -3.22 -4.34 -14.22
CA LEU A 106 -3.67 -5.40 -15.12
C LEU A 106 -5.15 -5.24 -15.50
N ARG A 107 -6.00 -4.74 -14.60
CA ARG A 107 -7.42 -4.46 -14.87
C ARG A 107 -7.59 -3.32 -15.88
N TYR A 108 -6.69 -2.34 -15.87
CA TYR A 108 -6.64 -1.31 -16.92
C TYR A 108 -6.27 -1.88 -18.30
N LYS A 109 -5.43 -2.92 -18.34
CA LYS A 109 -4.99 -3.56 -19.60
C LYS A 109 -6.02 -4.51 -20.21
N SER A 110 -7.08 -4.89 -19.49
CA SER A 110 -8.05 -5.87 -20.00
C SER A 110 -9.49 -5.58 -19.59
N ALA A 111 -10.38 -5.51 -20.58
CA ALA A 111 -11.84 -5.49 -20.39
C ALA A 111 -12.47 -6.90 -20.38
N ASN A 112 -11.68 -7.96 -20.59
CA ASN A 112 -12.19 -9.32 -20.64
C ASN A 112 -12.54 -9.86 -19.24
N GLN A 113 -13.78 -10.31 -19.05
CA GLN A 113 -14.29 -10.76 -17.75
C GLN A 113 -13.58 -12.01 -17.21
N GLU A 114 -13.18 -12.94 -18.07
CA GLU A 114 -12.44 -14.14 -17.68
C GLU A 114 -11.05 -13.79 -17.16
N ILE A 115 -10.35 -12.88 -17.87
CA ILE A 115 -9.04 -12.39 -17.45
C ILE A 115 -9.15 -11.64 -16.12
N ARG A 116 -10.18 -10.81 -15.93
CA ARG A 116 -10.42 -10.11 -14.66
C ARG A 116 -10.64 -11.08 -13.50
N LYS A 117 -11.45 -12.14 -13.68
CA LYS A 117 -11.62 -13.18 -12.65
C LYS A 117 -10.30 -13.88 -12.29
N LYS A 118 -9.44 -14.14 -13.29
CA LYS A 118 -8.10 -14.71 -13.05
C LYS A 118 -7.19 -13.76 -12.29
N ILE A 119 -7.28 -12.45 -12.55
CA ILE A 119 -6.54 -11.41 -11.81
C ILE A 119 -6.99 -11.38 -10.34
N ASP A 120 -8.29 -11.49 -10.09
CA ASP A 120 -8.87 -11.45 -8.73
C ASP A 120 -8.44 -12.66 -7.89
N ALA A 121 -8.34 -13.84 -8.51
CA ALA A 121 -7.86 -15.05 -7.85
C ALA A 121 -6.39 -14.97 -7.40
N LEU A 122 -5.60 -14.00 -7.88
CA LEU A 122 -4.18 -13.86 -7.50
C LEU A 122 -3.97 -13.41 -6.04
N THR A 123 -4.95 -12.72 -5.44
CA THR A 123 -4.86 -12.22 -4.05
C THR A 123 -5.43 -13.17 -3.02
N GLU A 124 -6.22 -14.15 -3.43
CA GLU A 124 -7.01 -15.00 -2.52
C GLU A 124 -6.13 -15.73 -1.50
N SER A 125 -4.94 -16.18 -1.88
CA SER A 125 -4.05 -16.87 -0.94
C SER A 125 -3.48 -15.96 0.14
N VAL A 126 -3.23 -14.68 -0.17
CA VAL A 126 -2.73 -13.72 0.83
C VAL A 126 -3.86 -13.39 1.80
N ASP A 127 -5.08 -13.21 1.29
CA ASP A 127 -6.27 -12.94 2.11
C ASP A 127 -6.57 -14.10 3.06
N GLN A 128 -6.46 -15.35 2.59
CA GLN A 128 -6.62 -16.54 3.43
C GLN A 128 -5.57 -16.63 4.56
N MET A 129 -4.32 -16.22 4.30
CA MET A 129 -3.27 -16.17 5.33
C MET A 129 -3.52 -15.05 6.34
N MET A 130 -3.96 -13.88 5.88
CA MET A 130 -4.24 -12.71 6.72
C MET A 130 -5.52 -12.86 7.57
N ALA A 131 -6.44 -13.74 7.19
CA ALA A 131 -7.68 -14.00 7.93
C ALA A 131 -7.48 -14.84 9.21
N GLN A 132 -6.28 -15.38 9.44
CA GLN A 132 -5.99 -16.24 10.57
C GLN A 132 -5.79 -15.44 11.87
N GLU A 133 -6.12 -16.05 13.02
CA GLU A 133 -6.08 -15.38 14.33
C GLU A 133 -4.67 -14.86 14.69
N TRP A 134 -3.61 -15.60 14.36
CA TRP A 134 -2.23 -15.17 14.59
C TRP A 134 -1.91 -13.85 13.87
N PHE A 135 -2.48 -13.59 12.69
CA PHE A 135 -2.19 -12.38 11.92
C PHE A 135 -2.80 -11.14 12.60
N ILE A 136 -4.01 -11.30 13.13
CA ILE A 136 -4.72 -10.26 13.87
C ILE A 136 -3.94 -9.91 15.15
N ASN A 137 -3.50 -10.92 15.89
CA ASN A 137 -2.84 -10.75 17.19
C ASN A 137 -1.34 -10.42 17.10
N ALA A 138 -0.67 -10.78 16.00
CA ALA A 138 0.76 -10.52 15.85
C ALA A 138 1.06 -9.01 15.89
N ARG A 139 2.10 -8.66 16.64
CA ARG A 139 2.62 -7.30 16.69
C ARG A 139 3.08 -6.86 15.30
N GLU A 140 2.79 -5.62 14.94
CA GLU A 140 3.32 -5.03 13.71
C GLU A 140 4.80 -4.67 13.86
N LEU A 141 5.60 -5.08 12.89
CA LEU A 141 6.99 -4.63 12.73
C LEU A 141 6.99 -3.27 12.03
N SER A 142 7.41 -2.24 12.76
CA SER A 142 7.59 -0.89 12.21
C SER A 142 8.85 -0.84 11.36
N MET A 143 8.70 -0.52 10.08
CA MET A 143 9.83 -0.34 9.18
C MET A 143 10.44 1.05 9.40
N PRO A 144 11.77 1.14 9.57
CA PRO A 144 12.40 2.43 9.70
C PRO A 144 12.26 3.24 8.42
N SER A 145 12.03 4.55 8.56
CA SER A 145 12.08 5.47 7.41
C SER A 145 13.52 5.79 7.05
N ILE A 146 13.78 6.06 5.76
CA ILE A 146 15.11 6.51 5.31
C ILE A 146 15.54 7.82 5.98
N THR A 147 14.59 8.66 6.37
CA THR A 147 14.85 9.94 7.06
C THR A 147 15.21 9.79 8.54
N GLU A 148 15.16 8.58 9.08
CA GLU A 148 15.78 8.28 10.37
C GLU A 148 17.32 8.24 10.28
N PHE A 149 17.87 8.08 9.07
CA PHE A 149 19.31 7.95 8.82
C PHE A 149 19.88 9.08 7.97
N LEU A 150 19.07 9.63 7.06
CA LEU A 150 19.46 10.68 6.13
C LEU A 150 18.65 11.95 6.37
N THR A 151 19.23 13.10 6.05
CA THR A 151 18.42 14.32 5.92
C THR A 151 17.44 14.16 4.75
N LEU A 152 16.35 14.92 4.77
CA LEU A 152 15.35 14.87 3.69
C LEU A 152 15.99 15.14 2.32
N GLN A 153 16.89 16.13 2.24
CA GLN A 153 17.63 16.42 1.01
C GLN A 153 18.47 15.21 0.55
N ALA A 154 19.27 14.63 1.44
CA ALA A 154 20.11 13.49 1.08
C ALA A 154 19.27 12.29 0.64
N ALA A 155 18.12 12.05 1.28
CA ALA A 155 17.19 11.00 0.88
C ALA A 155 16.73 11.17 -0.58
N TYR A 156 16.28 12.37 -0.97
CA TYR A 156 15.87 12.65 -2.37
C TYR A 156 16.93 12.34 -3.41
N GLU A 157 18.21 12.57 -3.09
CA GLU A 157 19.32 12.35 -4.01
C GLU A 157 19.65 10.86 -4.24
N VAL A 158 19.19 9.98 -3.34
CA VAL A 158 19.53 8.55 -3.36
C VAL A 158 18.35 7.61 -3.56
N LEU A 159 17.12 8.11 -3.61
CA LEU A 159 15.94 7.29 -3.88
C LEU A 159 16.05 6.56 -5.23
N PRO A 160 15.49 5.34 -5.34
CA PRO A 160 15.51 4.55 -6.58
C PRO A 160 14.60 5.12 -7.67
N VAL A 161 13.78 6.12 -7.34
CA VAL A 161 12.80 6.76 -8.21
C VAL A 161 13.01 8.27 -8.21
N ALA A 162 12.93 8.87 -9.39
CA ALA A 162 12.89 10.32 -9.51
C ALA A 162 11.51 10.83 -9.06
N ILE A 163 11.49 11.59 -7.98
CA ILE A 163 10.33 12.38 -7.57
C ILE A 163 10.38 13.67 -8.37
N GLY A 164 9.36 13.91 -9.19
CA GLY A 164 9.37 15.00 -10.15
C GLY A 164 7.97 15.51 -10.43
N SER A 165 7.89 16.79 -10.80
CA SER A 165 6.65 17.51 -11.06
C SER A 165 5.77 16.78 -12.08
N ILE A 166 4.77 16.05 -11.58
CA ILE A 166 3.65 15.61 -12.40
C ILE A 166 2.95 16.87 -12.90
N SER A 167 3.12 17.14 -14.19
CA SER A 167 2.40 18.21 -14.88
C SER A 167 0.91 17.88 -14.83
N SER A 168 0.22 18.52 -13.89
CA SER A 168 -1.19 18.26 -13.64
C SER A 168 -2.01 18.84 -14.78
N LYS A 169 -2.80 18.00 -15.43
CA LYS A 169 -3.75 18.39 -16.47
C LYS A 169 -5.10 18.59 -15.83
N TYR A 170 -5.73 19.71 -16.14
CA TYR A 170 -7.13 19.89 -15.82
C TYR A 170 -8.02 18.95 -16.65
N ASP A 171 -9.18 18.62 -16.11
CA ASP A 171 -10.19 17.85 -16.83
C ASP A 171 -10.63 18.58 -18.12
N GLU A 172 -11.03 17.84 -19.16
CA GLU A 172 -11.31 18.44 -20.46
C GLU A 172 -12.62 19.25 -20.50
N LYS A 173 -13.61 18.89 -19.67
CA LYS A 173 -14.98 19.42 -19.74
C LYS A 173 -15.11 20.77 -19.05
N PHE A 174 -14.72 20.83 -17.77
CA PHE A 174 -14.90 22.04 -16.96
C PHE A 174 -13.60 22.81 -16.77
N ARG A 175 -12.46 22.10 -16.78
CA ARG A 175 -11.12 22.65 -16.55
C ARG A 175 -10.98 23.33 -15.18
N ILE A 176 -11.65 22.77 -14.18
CA ILE A 176 -11.63 23.27 -12.80
C ILE A 176 -10.83 22.33 -11.92
N LEU A 177 -11.12 21.03 -11.98
CA LEU A 177 -10.39 19.99 -11.25
C LEU A 177 -9.39 19.27 -12.15
N GLN A 178 -8.49 18.50 -11.55
CA GLN A 178 -7.51 17.71 -12.28
C GLN A 178 -8.17 16.52 -12.98
N SER A 179 -7.52 16.03 -14.03
CA SER A 179 -7.93 14.84 -14.78
C SER A 179 -7.73 13.58 -13.95
N GLN A 180 -8.69 12.67 -14.00
CA GLN A 180 -8.61 11.33 -13.39
C GLN A 180 -7.29 10.60 -13.70
N ALA A 181 -6.75 10.78 -14.91
CA ALA A 181 -5.53 10.10 -15.34
C ALA A 181 -4.31 10.45 -14.48
N ASP A 182 -4.32 11.62 -13.82
CA ASP A 182 -3.20 12.10 -13.01
C ASP A 182 -3.28 11.64 -11.54
N PHE A 183 -4.41 11.05 -11.11
CA PHE A 183 -4.62 10.63 -9.73
C PHE A 183 -3.64 9.56 -9.27
N LEU A 184 -3.55 8.42 -9.98
CA LEU A 184 -2.68 7.31 -9.55
C LEU A 184 -1.19 7.68 -9.56
N PRO A 185 -0.66 8.36 -10.60
CA PRO A 185 0.70 8.88 -10.55
C PRO A 185 0.93 9.81 -9.35
N ARG A 186 -0.02 10.72 -9.05
CA ARG A 186 0.12 11.62 -7.89
C ARG A 186 0.05 10.87 -6.57
N LEU A 187 -0.86 9.91 -6.43
CA LEU A 187 -0.97 9.11 -5.22
C LEU A 187 0.33 8.33 -4.95
N HIS A 188 0.96 7.80 -6.00
CA HIS A 188 2.26 7.14 -5.89
C HIS A 188 3.35 8.09 -5.39
N GLU A 189 3.46 9.30 -5.96
CA GLU A 189 4.39 10.32 -5.48
C GLU A 189 4.11 10.70 -4.02
N CYS A 190 2.84 10.94 -3.67
CA CYS A 190 2.44 11.27 -2.31
C CYS A 190 2.84 10.18 -1.33
N ARG A 191 2.68 8.89 -1.67
CA ARG A 191 3.09 7.75 -0.83
C ARG A 191 4.58 7.79 -0.50
N ILE A 192 5.42 8.14 -1.47
CA ILE A 192 6.85 8.27 -1.24
C ILE A 192 7.12 9.48 -0.34
N GLU A 193 6.54 10.64 -0.65
CA GLU A 193 6.67 11.88 0.12
C GLU A 193 6.23 11.73 1.59
N SER A 194 5.12 11.00 1.79
CA SER A 194 4.53 10.60 3.06
C SER A 194 5.47 9.71 3.85
N TRP A 195 6.00 8.66 3.23
CA TRP A 195 6.95 7.76 3.86
C TRP A 195 8.25 8.47 4.28
N LEU A 196 8.76 9.41 3.47
CA LEU A 196 9.90 10.25 3.82
C LEU A 196 9.64 11.12 5.05
N ARG A 197 8.41 11.62 5.22
CA ARG A 197 8.07 12.58 6.29
C ARG A 197 7.42 11.93 7.52
N GLY A 198 7.07 10.65 7.45
CA GLY A 198 6.30 9.98 8.49
C GLY A 198 4.90 10.58 8.66
N THR A 199 4.29 11.03 7.57
CA THR A 199 2.94 11.64 7.56
C THR A 199 1.97 10.76 6.80
N ASP A 200 0.73 10.66 7.24
CA ASP A 200 -0.28 9.87 6.51
C ASP A 200 -0.85 10.60 5.28
N ILE A 201 -1.47 9.83 4.38
CA ILE A 201 -2.24 10.34 3.24
C ILE A 201 -3.69 9.94 3.45
N SER A 202 -4.59 10.87 3.19
CA SER A 202 -6.02 10.61 3.12
C SER A 202 -6.50 10.76 1.69
N VAL A 203 -7.39 9.87 1.27
CA VAL A 203 -8.09 9.93 -0.02
C VAL A 203 -9.57 9.82 0.28
N ALA A 204 -10.37 10.75 -0.25
CA ALA A 204 -11.82 10.72 -0.14
C ALA A 204 -12.40 10.43 -1.52
N PHE A 205 -13.42 9.58 -1.60
CA PHE A 205 -14.22 9.44 -2.81
C PHE A 205 -15.55 10.13 -2.55
N ILE A 206 -15.94 11.05 -3.44
CA ILE A 206 -17.12 11.89 -3.29
C ILE A 206 -18.04 11.60 -4.47
N ASP A 207 -19.28 11.27 -4.18
CA ASP A 207 -20.35 11.05 -5.16
C ASP A 207 -21.54 11.93 -4.76
N ILE A 208 -22.22 12.54 -5.74
CA ILE A 208 -23.39 13.39 -5.47
C ILE A 208 -24.63 12.51 -5.35
N ASP A 209 -25.20 12.43 -4.15
CA ASP A 209 -26.43 11.71 -3.90
C ASP A 209 -27.57 12.13 -4.86
N ASP A 210 -28.29 11.14 -5.39
CA ASP A 210 -29.44 11.31 -6.29
C ASP A 210 -29.18 12.18 -7.54
N PHE A 211 -27.92 12.33 -7.97
CA PHE A 211 -27.55 13.22 -9.08
C PHE A 211 -28.37 12.97 -10.34
N LYS A 212 -28.62 11.71 -10.70
CA LYS A 212 -29.43 11.35 -11.88
C LYS A 212 -30.85 11.90 -11.79
N THR A 213 -31.47 11.83 -10.61
CA THR A 213 -32.82 12.36 -10.36
C THR A 213 -32.80 13.89 -10.50
N PHE A 214 -31.82 14.54 -9.90
CA PHE A 214 -31.65 16.00 -9.99
C PHE A 214 -31.42 16.45 -11.44
N ASN A 215 -30.53 15.77 -12.16
CA ASN A 215 -30.18 16.07 -13.54
C ASN A 215 -31.36 15.87 -14.50
N THR A 216 -32.19 14.85 -14.27
CA THR A 216 -33.42 14.64 -15.04
C THR A 216 -34.42 15.78 -14.81
N LYS A 217 -34.52 16.28 -13.57
CA LYS A 217 -35.45 17.35 -13.21
C LYS A 217 -35.04 18.72 -13.76
N TYR A 218 -33.74 19.05 -13.71
CA TYR A 218 -33.24 20.38 -14.06
C TYR A 218 -32.52 20.45 -15.42
N THR A 219 -32.34 19.32 -16.11
CA THR A 219 -31.60 19.16 -17.38
C THR A 219 -30.08 19.34 -17.23
N GLU A 220 -29.35 18.62 -18.08
CA GLU A 220 -27.88 18.61 -18.11
C GLU A 220 -27.29 20.00 -18.27
N SER A 221 -27.86 20.85 -19.13
CA SER A 221 -27.33 22.20 -19.35
C SER A 221 -27.40 23.10 -18.12
N ILE A 222 -28.43 22.98 -17.28
CA ILE A 222 -28.53 23.77 -16.04
C ILE A 222 -27.56 23.22 -15.00
N VAL A 223 -27.46 21.90 -14.91
CA VAL A 223 -26.57 21.24 -13.94
C VAL A 223 -25.09 21.51 -14.26
N ASP A 224 -24.70 21.34 -15.52
CA ASP A 224 -23.34 21.62 -16.01
C ASP A 224 -22.99 23.11 -15.95
N GLY A 225 -23.97 24.00 -16.19
CA GLY A 225 -23.72 25.44 -16.18
C GLY A 225 -23.76 26.07 -14.80
N GLY A 226 -24.51 25.48 -13.86
CA GLY A 226 -24.83 26.11 -12.57
C GLY A 226 -24.31 25.37 -11.35
N LEU A 227 -24.57 24.06 -11.26
CA LEU A 227 -24.28 23.28 -10.05
C LEU A 227 -22.86 22.73 -10.03
N LEU A 228 -22.49 21.96 -11.06
CA LEU A 228 -21.23 21.22 -11.08
C LEU A 228 -19.99 22.14 -11.00
N PRO A 229 -19.93 23.28 -11.70
CA PRO A 229 -18.80 24.20 -11.59
C PRO A 229 -18.64 24.77 -10.17
N GLN A 230 -19.75 25.08 -9.48
CA GLN A 230 -19.70 25.62 -8.12
C GLN A 230 -19.23 24.57 -7.10
N LEU A 231 -19.71 23.33 -7.23
CA LEU A 231 -19.22 22.21 -6.42
C LEU A 231 -17.72 22.00 -6.64
N MET A 232 -17.28 21.94 -7.89
CA MET A 232 -15.86 21.77 -8.23
C MET A 232 -14.99 22.90 -7.71
N GLN A 233 -15.43 24.15 -7.83
CA GLN A 233 -14.71 25.30 -7.25
C GLN A 233 -14.63 25.20 -5.72
N THR A 234 -15.69 24.70 -5.07
CA THR A 234 -15.70 24.50 -3.63
C THR A 234 -14.68 23.44 -3.22
N LEU A 235 -14.67 22.29 -3.91
CA LEU A 235 -13.70 21.22 -3.70
C LEU A 235 -12.26 21.71 -3.90
N GLU A 236 -12.00 22.39 -5.02
CA GLU A 236 -10.68 22.94 -5.35
C GLU A 236 -10.19 23.89 -4.26
N SER A 237 -11.03 24.84 -3.85
CA SER A 237 -10.67 25.81 -2.81
C SER A 237 -10.42 25.17 -1.44
N HIS A 238 -11.07 24.05 -1.14
CA HIS A 238 -10.89 23.35 0.13
C HIS A 238 -9.56 22.58 0.19
N VAL A 239 -9.13 22.01 -0.94
CA VAL A 239 -7.87 21.26 -1.02
C VAL A 239 -6.67 22.13 -1.39
N TYR A 240 -6.89 23.37 -1.82
CA TYR A 240 -5.82 24.28 -2.25
C TYR A 240 -4.69 24.36 -1.22
N ALA A 241 -3.44 24.21 -1.70
CA ALA A 241 -2.20 24.14 -0.92
C ALA A 241 -2.06 22.93 0.05
N HIS A 242 -3.09 22.09 0.19
CA HIS A 242 -3.11 20.95 1.11
C HIS A 242 -3.28 19.59 0.40
N GLY A 243 -3.66 19.59 -0.88
CA GLY A 243 -3.83 18.38 -1.65
C GLY A 243 -4.24 18.66 -3.10
N TRP A 244 -4.97 17.70 -3.66
CA TRP A 244 -5.42 17.70 -5.05
C TRP A 244 -6.86 17.21 -5.09
N ALA A 245 -7.60 17.69 -6.08
CA ALA A 245 -8.95 17.23 -6.37
C ALA A 245 -9.07 16.87 -7.85
N TYR A 246 -9.74 15.76 -8.12
CA TYR A 246 -9.86 15.11 -9.42
C TYR A 246 -11.32 14.91 -9.78
N ARG A 247 -11.63 15.08 -11.07
CA ARG A 247 -12.91 14.68 -11.63
C ARG A 247 -12.80 13.31 -12.29
N PHE A 248 -13.59 12.36 -11.83
CA PHE A 248 -13.62 10.98 -12.35
C PHE A 248 -14.78 10.76 -13.33
N GLY A 249 -15.97 11.22 -12.94
CA GLY A 249 -17.23 10.88 -13.63
C GLY A 249 -18.15 12.08 -13.77
N GLY A 250 -19.44 11.86 -14.02
CA GLY A 250 -20.41 12.96 -14.04
C GLY A 250 -20.41 13.73 -12.72
N ASP A 251 -20.67 12.96 -11.66
CA ASP A 251 -20.90 13.33 -10.26
C ASP A 251 -19.85 12.75 -9.29
N GLU A 252 -18.88 12.01 -9.82
CA GLU A 252 -17.82 11.35 -9.05
C GLU A 252 -16.53 12.17 -9.03
N TYR A 253 -15.98 12.35 -7.81
CA TYR A 253 -14.77 13.11 -7.54
C TYR A 253 -13.87 12.38 -6.54
N ILE A 254 -12.58 12.74 -6.55
CA ILE A 254 -11.60 12.40 -5.52
C ILE A 254 -10.96 13.67 -5.00
#